data_AF-A0A7C5B6U1-F1
#
_entry.id   AF-A0A7C5B6U1-F1
#
_cell.length_a   1.000
_cell.length_b   1.000
_cell.length_c   1.000
_cell.angle_alpha   90.00
_cell.angle_beta   90.00
_cell.angle_gamma   90.00
#
_symmetry.space_group_name_H-M   'P 1'
#
loop_
_entity.id
_entity.type
_entity.pdbx_description
1 polymer ?
#
loop_
_entity_poly.entity_id
_entity_poly.type
_entity_poly.pdbx_seq_one_letter_code
_entity_poly.pdbx_strand_id
1 'polypeptide(L)'
;MCSNVVLVKGLAETWETKVRKWLEEGKENSNMIIDAKWNVKLQNNNPRVMLIRNPKVPFDIGIQIDDNVTSVVLYTTIETATVDNHLRLKIFRDMLIRNDEANFSKFFLAGRNDNIAVRCDLSSKYTQKEELNTALESIINSGRWIMMQLGVKGNVPTEDDIAAFVSEEIKRGTPESEIEKKLLDEGLSKETVSAIIKKAKPKEKEKKTKETDVYIR
;
A
#
# COMPACT_ATOMS: atom_id res chain seq x y z
N MET A 1 48.49 28.62 -30.78
CA MET A 1 47.10 28.61 -30.28
C MET A 1 46.85 27.21 -29.72
N CYS A 2 46.91 27.05 -28.40
CA CYS A 2 46.61 25.77 -27.77
C CYS A 2 45.09 25.64 -27.66
N SER A 3 44.53 24.66 -28.36
CA SER A 3 43.12 24.32 -28.27
C SER A 3 42.80 23.78 -26.88
N ASN A 4 41.92 24.47 -26.17
CA ASN A 4 41.30 23.98 -24.94
C ASN A 4 40.36 22.82 -25.29
N VAL A 5 40.83 21.60 -25.07
CA VAL A 5 39.95 20.43 -25.00
C VAL A 5 39.27 20.46 -23.65
N VAL A 6 38.05 20.99 -23.61
CA VAL A 6 37.16 20.83 -22.46
C VAL A 6 36.72 19.37 -22.43
N LEU A 7 37.39 18.56 -21.62
CA LEU A 7 36.92 17.24 -21.25
C LEU A 7 35.65 17.40 -20.41
N VAL A 8 34.49 17.27 -21.06
CA VAL A 8 33.23 17.03 -20.37
C VAL A 8 33.34 15.66 -19.71
N LYS A 9 33.76 15.65 -18.44
CA LYS A 9 33.64 14.47 -17.58
C LYS A 9 32.17 14.05 -17.60
N GLY A 10 31.89 12.86 -18.15
CA GLY A 10 30.57 12.24 -18.04
C GLY A 10 30.16 12.23 -16.56
N LEU A 11 29.03 12.84 -16.25
CA LEU A 11 28.46 12.82 -14.90
C LEU A 11 28.25 11.37 -14.51
N ALA A 12 29.02 10.90 -13.52
CA ALA A 12 28.83 9.57 -12.96
C ALA A 12 27.39 9.46 -12.46
N GLU A 13 26.70 8.40 -12.86
CA GLU A 13 25.31 8.15 -12.46
C GLU A 13 25.22 8.08 -10.93
N THR A 14 24.45 8.99 -10.34
CA THR A 14 24.27 9.06 -8.89
C THR A 14 23.40 7.91 -8.39
N TRP A 15 23.50 7.58 -7.09
CA TRP A 15 22.74 6.48 -6.50
C TRP A 15 21.23 6.67 -6.64
N GLU A 16 20.74 7.88 -6.38
CA GLU A 16 19.33 8.22 -6.54
C GLU A 16 18.85 8.08 -8.00
N THR A 17 19.72 8.39 -8.97
CA THR A 17 19.41 8.21 -10.40
C THR A 17 19.30 6.73 -10.75
N LYS A 18 20.19 5.88 -10.23
CA LYS A 18 20.16 4.42 -10.41
C LYS A 18 18.88 3.81 -9.85
N VAL A 19 18.55 4.15 -8.60
CA VAL A 19 17.36 3.63 -7.91
C VAL A 19 16.09 4.01 -8.69
N ARG A 20 15.96 5.29 -9.06
CA ARG A 20 14.81 5.75 -9.84
C ARG A 20 14.68 5.00 -11.16
N LYS A 21 15.80 4.85 -11.89
CA LYS A 21 15.83 4.15 -13.18
C LYS A 21 15.34 2.71 -13.06
N TRP A 22 15.79 1.97 -12.04
CA TRP A 22 15.33 0.60 -11.80
C TRP A 22 13.81 0.51 -11.58
N LEU A 23 13.24 1.45 -10.84
CA LEU A 23 11.82 1.48 -10.49
C LEU A 23 10.92 1.89 -11.69
N GLU A 24 11.38 2.83 -12.52
CA GLU A 24 10.60 3.40 -13.62
C GLU A 24 10.65 2.55 -14.90
N GLU A 25 11.82 2.03 -15.29
CA GLU A 25 11.97 1.30 -16.54
C GLU A 25 11.17 0.00 -16.53
N GLY A 26 11.20 -0.71 -15.40
CA GLY A 26 10.64 -2.04 -15.27
C GLY A 26 11.27 -3.06 -16.23
N LYS A 27 11.17 -4.35 -15.93
CA LYS A 27 11.58 -5.41 -16.85
C LYS A 27 10.51 -6.47 -16.95
N GLU A 28 10.00 -6.69 -18.15
CA GLU A 28 9.14 -7.83 -18.43
C GLU A 28 9.92 -9.12 -18.14
N ASN A 29 9.29 -10.05 -17.41
CA ASN A 29 9.85 -11.34 -16.99
C ASN A 29 10.97 -11.32 -15.93
N SER A 30 11.16 -10.22 -15.18
CA SER A 30 12.00 -10.27 -13.97
C SER A 30 11.27 -10.92 -12.80
N ASN A 31 12.01 -11.65 -11.96
CA ASN A 31 11.52 -12.18 -10.68
C ASN A 31 11.67 -11.18 -9.52
N MET A 32 12.36 -10.06 -9.74
CA MET A 32 12.60 -9.05 -8.73
C MET A 32 11.44 -8.06 -8.64
N ILE A 33 10.96 -7.76 -7.43
CA ILE A 33 9.89 -6.77 -7.22
C ILE A 33 10.32 -5.36 -7.63
N ILE A 34 11.61 -5.02 -7.52
CA ILE A 34 12.14 -3.71 -7.94
C ILE A 34 12.03 -3.52 -9.46
N ASP A 35 11.99 -4.60 -10.24
CA ASP A 35 11.80 -4.58 -11.70
C ASP A 35 10.33 -4.55 -12.11
N ALA A 36 9.40 -4.59 -11.16
CA ALA A 36 8.02 -4.29 -11.47
C ALA A 36 7.90 -2.83 -11.93
N LYS A 37 6.93 -2.50 -12.79
CA LYS A 37 6.71 -1.11 -13.21
C LYS A 37 6.13 -0.29 -12.06
N TRP A 38 6.93 0.56 -11.43
CA TRP A 38 6.50 1.46 -10.36
C TRP A 38 6.18 2.85 -10.92
N ASN A 39 5.15 3.48 -10.36
CA ASN A 39 4.96 4.92 -10.50
C ASN A 39 5.80 5.62 -9.43
N VAL A 40 6.77 6.44 -9.84
CA VAL A 40 7.65 7.17 -8.94
C VAL A 40 7.27 8.64 -8.92
N LYS A 41 7.04 9.19 -7.73
CA LYS A 41 6.77 10.62 -7.51
C LYS A 41 7.83 11.21 -6.56
N LEU A 42 8.52 12.25 -7.02
CA LEU A 42 9.46 12.99 -6.16
C LEU A 42 8.71 13.89 -5.19
N GLN A 43 9.12 13.89 -3.92
CA GLN A 43 8.57 14.80 -2.91
C GLN A 43 9.32 16.13 -2.98
N ASN A 44 8.59 17.24 -3.10
CA ASN A 44 9.15 18.59 -3.21
C ASN A 44 10.22 18.74 -4.31
N ASN A 45 10.09 18.00 -5.41
CA ASN A 45 11.09 17.91 -6.49
C ASN A 45 12.49 17.48 -6.03
N ASN A 46 12.61 16.82 -4.87
CA ASN A 46 13.87 16.32 -4.35
C ASN A 46 14.12 14.89 -4.89
N PRO A 47 15.18 14.64 -5.69
CA PRO A 47 15.48 13.31 -6.22
C PRO A 47 15.85 12.29 -5.14
N ARG A 48 16.19 12.74 -3.93
CA ARG A 48 16.51 11.89 -2.78
C ARG A 48 15.29 11.43 -1.99
N VAL A 49 14.09 11.94 -2.28
CA VAL A 49 12.86 11.58 -1.58
C VAL A 49 11.80 11.17 -2.58
N MET A 50 11.59 9.86 -2.69
CA MET A 50 10.66 9.24 -3.64
C MET A 50 9.47 8.63 -2.90
N LEU A 51 8.28 8.78 -3.47
CA LEU A 51 7.11 7.99 -3.14
C LEU A 51 6.82 7.08 -4.33
N ILE A 52 6.76 5.78 -4.09
CA ILE A 52 6.57 4.77 -5.14
C ILE A 52 5.24 4.04 -4.96
N ARG A 53 4.57 3.75 -6.07
CA ARG A 53 3.28 3.05 -6.11
C ARG A 53 3.26 1.98 -7.18
N ASN A 54 2.71 0.82 -6.86
CA ASN A 54 2.47 -0.27 -7.80
C ASN A 54 1.02 -0.76 -7.67
N PRO A 55 0.26 -0.98 -8.77
CA PRO A 55 -1.13 -1.45 -8.68
C PRO A 55 -1.32 -2.78 -7.91
N LYS A 56 -0.27 -3.60 -7.79
CA LYS A 56 -0.30 -4.89 -7.06
C LYS A 56 0.06 -4.74 -5.57
N VAL A 57 0.41 -3.53 -5.12
CA VAL A 57 0.78 -3.23 -3.74
C VAL A 57 -0.24 -2.22 -3.18
N PRO A 58 -0.95 -2.54 -2.09
CA PRO A 58 -2.10 -1.74 -1.62
C PRO A 58 -1.71 -0.51 -0.80
N PHE A 59 -0.43 -0.14 -0.78
CA PHE A 59 0.09 1.00 -0.04
C PHE A 59 1.26 1.64 -0.80
N ASP A 60 1.48 2.92 -0.51
CA ASP A 60 2.63 3.66 -1.04
C ASP A 60 3.87 3.40 -0.18
N ILE A 61 5.03 3.32 -0.82
CA ILE A 61 6.31 3.13 -0.15
C ILE A 61 7.15 4.39 -0.37
N GLY A 62 7.74 4.90 0.70
CA GLY A 62 8.73 5.96 0.66
C GLY A 62 10.14 5.39 0.48
N ILE A 63 10.97 6.06 -0.32
CA ILE A 63 12.41 5.85 -0.36
C ILE A 63 13.09 7.19 -0.07
N GLN A 64 13.90 7.23 0.97
CA GLN A 64 14.68 8.39 1.38
C GLN A 64 16.17 8.06 1.26
N ILE A 65 16.91 8.86 0.49
CA ILE A 65 18.32 8.65 0.21
C ILE A 65 19.12 9.78 0.84
N ASP A 66 19.79 9.47 1.93
CA ASP A 66 20.82 10.31 2.51
C ASP A 66 22.21 9.87 2.02
N ASP A 67 23.24 10.65 2.34
CA ASP A 67 24.60 10.42 1.86
C ASP A 67 25.14 9.03 2.23
N ASN A 68 24.70 8.49 3.38
CA ASN A 68 25.18 7.20 3.90
C ASN A 68 24.10 6.12 3.98
N VAL A 69 22.82 6.51 4.04
CA VAL A 69 21.70 5.60 4.31
C VAL A 69 20.60 5.79 3.29
N THR A 70 20.10 4.67 2.77
CA THR A 70 18.87 4.60 1.97
C THR A 70 17.80 3.91 2.79
N SER A 71 16.78 4.66 3.17
CA SER A 71 15.67 4.20 3.99
C SER A 71 14.48 3.89 3.09
N VAL A 72 14.05 2.63 3.08
CA VAL A 72 12.79 2.20 2.47
C VAL A 72 11.76 2.13 3.58
N VAL A 73 10.69 2.92 3.49
CA VAL A 73 9.75 3.14 4.58
C VAL A 73 8.31 3.03 4.12
N LEU A 74 7.48 2.39 4.94
CA LEU A 74 6.04 2.41 4.82
C LEU A 74 5.48 3.14 6.05
N TYR A 75 4.85 4.28 5.80
CA TYR A 75 4.04 4.98 6.78
C TYR A 75 2.58 4.54 6.62
N THR A 76 1.98 4.00 7.67
CA THR A 76 0.55 3.64 7.63
C THR A 76 -0.29 4.76 8.22
N THR A 77 -1.59 4.72 7.94
CA THR A 77 -2.59 5.60 8.56
C THR A 77 -3.18 5.00 9.85
N ILE A 78 -2.61 3.89 10.36
CA ILE A 78 -3.09 3.23 11.56
C ILE A 78 -2.56 3.98 12.77
N GLU A 79 -3.43 4.79 13.34
CA GLU A 79 -3.19 5.56 14.56
C GLU A 79 -3.32 4.67 15.80
N THR A 80 -2.43 4.83 16.78
CA THR A 80 -2.54 4.12 18.06
C THR A 80 -2.67 5.03 19.29
N ALA A 81 -2.49 6.34 19.15
CA ALA A 81 -2.57 7.26 20.28
C ALA A 81 -3.93 7.27 20.99
N THR A 82 -5.02 7.10 20.22
CA THR A 82 -6.42 7.11 20.69
C THR A 82 -7.00 5.72 20.96
N VAL A 83 -6.23 4.66 20.70
CA VAL A 83 -6.65 3.27 20.93
C VAL A 83 -6.67 2.96 22.42
N ASP A 84 -7.62 2.12 22.86
CA ASP A 84 -7.68 1.62 24.24
C ASP A 84 -6.33 1.05 24.70
N ASN A 85 -5.96 1.31 25.96
CA ASN A 85 -4.65 0.97 26.50
C ASN A 85 -4.30 -0.52 26.37
N HIS A 86 -5.26 -1.41 26.59
CA HIS A 86 -5.01 -2.85 26.53
C HIS A 86 -4.75 -3.29 25.08
N LEU A 87 -5.55 -2.80 24.14
CA LEU A 87 -5.35 -3.07 22.72
C LEU A 87 -4.04 -2.45 22.21
N ARG A 88 -3.73 -1.22 22.61
CA ARG A 88 -2.47 -0.53 22.26
C ARG A 88 -1.24 -1.30 22.75
N LEU A 89 -1.24 -1.76 24.00
CA LEU A 89 -0.14 -2.59 24.54
C LEU A 89 0.02 -3.91 23.78
N LYS A 90 -1.09 -4.55 23.40
CA LYS A 90 -1.06 -5.76 22.57
C LYS A 90 -0.44 -5.48 21.20
N ILE A 91 -0.85 -4.41 20.53
CA ILE A 91 -0.31 -4.00 19.23
C ILE A 91 1.20 -3.74 19.32
N PHE A 92 1.65 -2.99 20.33
CA PHE A 92 3.07 -2.69 20.51
C PHE A 92 3.89 -3.95 20.81
N ARG A 93 3.34 -4.87 21.62
CA ARG A 93 3.97 -6.16 21.87
C ARG A 93 4.08 -6.99 20.60
N ASP A 94 3.02 -7.07 19.79
CA ASP A 94 3.02 -7.79 18.52
C ASP A 94 4.07 -7.21 17.55
N MET A 95 4.20 -5.88 17.49
CA MET A 95 5.25 -5.19 16.70
C MET A 95 6.67 -5.53 17.20
N LEU A 96 6.89 -5.55 18.51
CA LEU A 96 8.19 -5.86 19.10
C LEU A 96 8.59 -7.32 18.86
N ILE A 97 7.66 -8.26 19.00
CA ILE A 97 7.89 -9.67 18.65
C ILE A 97 8.22 -9.78 17.17
N ARG A 98 7.47 -9.06 16.32
CA ARG A 98 7.72 -9.09 14.88
C ARG A 98 9.09 -8.52 14.51
N ASN A 99 9.61 -7.56 15.27
CA ASN A 99 10.97 -7.04 15.07
C ASN A 99 12.08 -8.05 15.34
N ASP A 100 11.82 -9.07 16.16
CA ASP A 100 12.74 -10.19 16.40
C ASP A 100 12.68 -11.20 15.25
N GLU A 101 11.47 -11.49 14.74
CA GLU A 101 11.26 -12.42 13.61
C GLU A 101 11.67 -11.83 12.25
N ALA A 102 11.52 -10.51 12.06
CA ALA A 102 11.84 -9.81 10.82
C ALA A 102 13.29 -9.30 10.87
N ASN A 103 14.17 -10.00 10.15
CA ASN A 103 15.60 -9.67 10.11
C ASN A 103 15.90 -8.35 9.38
N PHE A 104 15.06 -7.94 8.43
CA PHE A 104 15.39 -6.88 7.47
C PHE A 104 14.55 -5.60 7.62
N SER A 105 13.44 -5.64 8.35
CA SER A 105 12.58 -4.48 8.60
C SER A 105 12.35 -4.27 10.08
N LYS A 106 12.13 -3.02 10.47
CA LYS A 106 11.84 -2.63 11.86
C LYS A 106 10.57 -1.80 11.92
N PHE A 107 9.63 -2.28 12.73
CA PHE A 107 8.42 -1.61 13.14
C PHE A 107 8.73 -0.53 14.16
N PHE A 108 8.13 0.64 13.99
CA PHE A 108 8.28 1.80 14.86
C PHE A 108 7.02 2.66 14.85
N LEU A 109 6.94 3.61 15.78
CA LEU A 109 5.88 4.61 15.84
C LEU A 109 6.35 5.90 15.20
N ALA A 110 5.49 6.51 14.39
CA ALA A 110 5.79 7.72 13.62
C ALA A 110 4.78 8.83 13.93
N GLY A 111 5.30 10.06 13.98
CA GLY A 111 4.48 11.26 14.18
C GLY A 111 3.95 11.41 15.61
N ARG A 112 3.05 12.39 15.80
CA ARG A 112 2.48 12.72 17.12
C ARG A 112 1.32 11.82 17.54
N ASN A 113 0.75 11.09 16.59
CA ASN A 113 -0.42 10.24 16.84
C ASN A 113 -0.03 8.75 16.97
N ASP A 114 1.26 8.44 17.12
CA ASP A 114 1.76 7.07 17.20
C ASP A 114 1.30 6.20 16.02
N ASN A 115 1.49 6.71 14.80
CA ASN A 115 1.15 5.94 13.60
C ASN A 115 2.12 4.77 13.45
N ILE A 116 1.59 3.60 13.15
CA ILE A 116 2.42 2.42 12.92
C ILE A 116 3.18 2.60 11.60
N ALA A 117 4.48 2.38 11.63
CA ALA A 117 5.33 2.46 10.46
C ALA A 117 6.35 1.31 10.47
N VAL A 118 6.90 1.01 9.30
CA VAL A 118 7.97 0.03 9.14
C VAL A 118 9.03 0.58 8.21
N ARG A 119 10.30 0.38 8.54
CA ARG A 119 11.44 0.83 7.72
C ARG A 119 12.53 -0.23 7.60
N CYS A 120 13.29 -0.13 6.52
CA CYS A 120 14.53 -0.84 6.27
C CYS A 120 15.59 0.19 5.90
N ASP A 121 16.73 0.17 6.57
CA ASP A 121 17.83 1.10 6.34
C ASP A 121 19.00 0.34 5.70
N LEU A 122 19.43 0.81 4.53
CA LEU A 122 20.52 0.22 3.76
C LEU A 122 21.67 1.21 3.63
N SER A 123 22.91 0.75 3.42
CA SER A 123 24.03 1.68 3.19
C SER A 123 24.04 2.20 1.76
N SER A 124 23.80 3.50 1.54
CA SER A 124 23.79 4.12 0.19
C SER A 124 25.07 3.87 -0.61
N LYS A 125 26.20 3.62 0.07
CA LYS A 125 27.51 3.40 -0.54
C LYS A 125 27.71 1.97 -1.07
N TYR A 126 27.14 0.98 -0.37
CA TYR A 126 27.41 -0.44 -0.63
C TYR A 126 26.21 -1.18 -1.22
N THR A 127 25.02 -0.59 -1.11
CA THR A 127 23.77 -1.21 -1.54
C THR A 127 23.76 -1.47 -3.03
N GLN A 128 23.47 -2.72 -3.39
CA GLN A 128 23.21 -3.15 -4.75
C GLN A 128 21.70 -3.30 -4.99
N LYS A 129 21.35 -3.52 -6.25
CA LYS A 129 19.95 -3.63 -6.67
C LYS A 129 19.21 -4.75 -5.93
N GLU A 130 19.89 -5.85 -5.70
CA GLU A 130 19.40 -7.07 -5.05
C GLU A 130 19.08 -6.83 -3.57
N GLU A 131 19.90 -6.04 -2.88
CA GLU A 131 19.67 -5.66 -1.48
C GLU A 131 18.50 -4.70 -1.36
N LEU A 132 18.38 -3.75 -2.30
CA LEU A 132 17.23 -2.86 -2.38
C LEU A 132 15.94 -3.61 -2.73
N ASN A 133 16.01 -4.61 -3.61
CA ASN A 133 14.90 -5.53 -3.90
C ASN A 133 14.45 -6.26 -2.63
N THR A 134 15.40 -6.82 -1.88
CA THR A 134 15.12 -7.52 -0.61
C THR A 134 14.49 -6.60 0.42
N ALA A 135 14.94 -5.34 0.50
CA ALA A 135 14.31 -4.32 1.36
C ALA A 135 12.87 -4.03 0.95
N LEU A 136 12.60 -3.87 -0.35
CA LEU A 136 11.24 -3.66 -0.86
C LEU A 136 10.33 -4.85 -0.53
N GLU A 137 10.80 -6.09 -0.74
CA GLU A 137 10.05 -7.30 -0.39
C GLU A 137 9.76 -7.37 1.11
N SER A 138 10.75 -7.06 1.94
CA SER A 138 10.59 -7.01 3.40
C SER A 138 9.55 -5.99 3.83
N ILE A 139 9.57 -4.79 3.26
CA ILE A 139 8.57 -3.74 3.53
C ILE A 139 7.19 -4.16 3.05
N ILE A 140 7.06 -4.76 1.87
CA ILE A 140 5.78 -5.23 1.34
C ILE A 140 5.19 -6.33 2.23
N ASN A 141 6.01 -7.30 2.64
CA ASN A 141 5.58 -8.38 3.53
C ASN A 141 5.20 -7.85 4.92
N SER A 142 5.94 -6.86 5.43
CA SER A 142 5.61 -6.19 6.69
C SER A 142 4.30 -5.41 6.58
N GLY A 143 4.07 -4.70 5.48
CA GLY A 143 2.81 -4.01 5.21
C GLY A 143 1.62 -4.97 5.11
N ARG A 144 1.79 -6.13 4.46
CA ARG A 144 0.79 -7.22 4.47
C ARG A 144 0.50 -7.74 5.86
N TRP A 145 1.54 -7.96 6.66
CA TRP A 145 1.37 -8.36 8.06
C TRP A 145 0.61 -7.30 8.86
N ILE A 146 0.90 -6.00 8.67
CA ILE A 146 0.14 -4.91 9.31
C ILE A 146 -1.32 -4.98 8.91
N MET A 147 -1.64 -5.12 7.63
CA MET A 147 -3.04 -5.23 7.18
C MET A 147 -3.73 -6.45 7.78
N MET A 148 -3.09 -7.63 7.78
CA MET A 148 -3.67 -8.86 8.31
C MET A 148 -3.81 -8.87 9.82
N GLN A 149 -2.87 -8.28 10.56
CA GLN A 149 -2.86 -8.33 12.02
C GLN A 149 -3.53 -7.12 12.64
N LEU A 150 -3.38 -5.94 12.04
CA LEU A 150 -3.84 -4.66 12.61
C LEU A 150 -5.00 -4.08 11.82
N GLY A 151 -5.03 -4.30 10.50
CA GLY A 151 -6.22 -4.05 9.70
C GLY A 151 -7.39 -4.99 10.03
N VAL A 152 -7.12 -6.19 10.59
CA VAL A 152 -8.16 -7.13 11.07
C VAL A 152 -8.42 -6.99 12.58
N LYS A 153 -7.42 -6.67 13.41
CA LYS A 153 -7.61 -6.49 14.87
C LYS A 153 -7.98 -5.06 15.29
N GLY A 154 -7.62 -4.05 14.50
CA GLY A 154 -7.83 -2.63 14.80
C GLY A 154 -9.16 -2.08 14.28
N ASN A 155 -9.72 -2.71 13.24
CA ASN A 155 -11.11 -2.60 12.81
C ASN A 155 -11.43 -3.93 12.15
N VAL A 156 -12.18 -4.83 12.79
CA VAL A 156 -12.87 -5.87 12.01
C VAL A 156 -13.65 -5.10 10.94
N PRO A 157 -13.40 -5.31 9.62
CA PRO A 157 -14.13 -4.60 8.59
C PRO A 157 -15.61 -4.76 8.90
N THR A 158 -16.28 -3.65 9.16
CA THR A 158 -17.71 -3.72 9.45
C THR A 158 -18.41 -4.21 8.19
N GLU A 159 -19.62 -4.73 8.32
CA GLU A 159 -20.41 -5.08 7.14
C GLU A 159 -20.59 -3.88 6.19
N ASP A 160 -20.50 -2.64 6.69
CA ASP A 160 -20.51 -1.42 5.90
C ASP A 160 -19.23 -1.21 5.07
N ASP A 161 -18.06 -1.50 5.65
CA ASP A 161 -16.78 -1.38 4.95
C ASP A 161 -16.67 -2.40 3.81
N ILE A 162 -17.12 -3.63 4.08
CA ILE A 162 -17.17 -4.69 3.07
C ILE A 162 -18.22 -4.36 2.00
N ALA A 163 -19.38 -3.81 2.39
CA ALA A 163 -20.41 -3.40 1.43
C ALA A 163 -19.94 -2.23 0.54
N ALA A 164 -19.17 -1.28 1.06
CA ALA A 164 -18.58 -0.20 0.28
C ALA A 164 -17.59 -0.73 -0.76
N PHE A 165 -16.72 -1.68 -0.37
CA PHE A 165 -15.81 -2.37 -1.28
C PHE A 165 -16.56 -3.13 -2.38
N VAL A 166 -17.59 -3.91 -2.01
CA VAL A 166 -18.43 -4.65 -2.98
C VAL A 166 -19.16 -3.70 -3.94
N SER A 167 -19.64 -2.56 -3.45
CA SER A 167 -20.32 -1.55 -4.29
C SER A 167 -19.39 -0.99 -5.36
N GLU A 168 -18.11 -0.76 -5.03
CA GLU A 168 -17.10 -0.31 -5.99
C GLU A 168 -16.76 -1.39 -7.02
N GLU A 169 -16.66 -2.65 -6.62
CA GLU A 169 -16.43 -3.76 -7.56
C GLU A 169 -17.61 -3.99 -8.52
N ILE A 170 -18.85 -3.85 -8.03
CA ILE A 170 -20.05 -3.88 -8.89
C ILE A 170 -20.02 -2.72 -9.91
N LYS A 171 -19.67 -1.51 -9.48
CA LYS A 171 -19.55 -0.34 -10.39
C LYS A 171 -18.46 -0.55 -11.45
N ARG A 172 -17.42 -1.31 -11.14
CA ARG A 172 -16.33 -1.68 -12.06
C ARG A 172 -16.72 -2.78 -13.04
N GLY A 173 -17.90 -3.38 -12.88
CA GLY A 173 -18.41 -4.43 -13.76
C GLY A 173 -17.93 -5.84 -13.39
N THR A 174 -17.37 -6.03 -12.20
CA THR A 174 -16.98 -7.36 -11.71
C THR A 174 -18.24 -8.23 -11.54
N PRO A 175 -18.29 -9.47 -12.08
CA PRO A 175 -19.45 -10.35 -11.91
C PRO A 175 -19.72 -10.67 -10.44
N GLU A 176 -21.00 -10.65 -10.02
CA GLU A 176 -21.36 -10.93 -8.62
C GLU A 176 -20.86 -12.29 -8.14
N SER A 177 -20.90 -13.32 -9.00
CA SER A 177 -20.39 -14.65 -8.67
C SER A 177 -18.89 -14.68 -8.36
N GLU A 178 -18.12 -13.77 -8.95
CA GLU A 178 -16.69 -13.63 -8.67
C GLU A 178 -16.45 -12.91 -7.35
N ILE A 179 -17.27 -11.89 -7.04
CA ILE A 179 -17.24 -11.18 -5.76
C ILE A 179 -17.65 -12.12 -4.62
N GLU A 180 -18.72 -12.89 -4.80
CA GLU A 180 -19.18 -13.91 -3.84
C GLU A 180 -18.08 -14.91 -3.53
N LYS A 181 -17.43 -15.45 -4.57
CA LYS A 181 -16.34 -16.40 -4.40
C LYS A 181 -15.19 -15.80 -3.60
N LYS A 182 -14.74 -14.58 -3.94
CA LYS A 182 -13.67 -13.89 -3.20
C LYS A 182 -14.02 -13.72 -1.73
N LEU A 183 -15.25 -13.32 -1.40
CA LEU A 183 -15.66 -13.11 -0.01
C LEU A 183 -15.79 -14.44 0.77
N LEU A 184 -16.23 -15.51 0.12
CA LEU A 184 -16.28 -16.85 0.72
C LEU A 184 -14.87 -17.42 0.97
N ASP A 185 -13.95 -17.22 0.03
CA ASP A 185 -12.55 -17.64 0.15
C ASP A 185 -11.82 -16.91 1.31
N GLU A 186 -12.28 -15.70 1.65
CA GLU A 186 -11.83 -14.91 2.82
C GLU A 186 -12.49 -15.37 4.15
N GLY A 187 -13.35 -16.39 4.13
CA GLY A 187 -13.91 -17.03 5.32
C GLY A 187 -15.24 -16.48 5.82
N LEU A 188 -15.94 -15.64 5.03
CA LEU A 188 -17.30 -15.18 5.36
C LEU A 188 -18.33 -16.30 5.14
N SER A 189 -19.39 -16.31 5.94
CA SER A 189 -20.50 -17.25 5.74
C SER A 189 -21.32 -16.86 4.49
N LYS A 190 -21.95 -17.86 3.82
CA LYS A 190 -22.86 -17.59 2.69
C LYS A 190 -23.95 -16.57 3.03
N GLU A 191 -24.50 -16.66 4.24
CA GLU A 191 -25.55 -15.77 4.73
C GLU A 191 -25.05 -14.32 4.83
N THR A 192 -23.85 -14.14 5.39
CA THR A 192 -23.19 -12.83 5.52
C THR A 192 -22.85 -12.24 4.15
N VAL A 193 -22.30 -13.05 3.24
CA VAL A 193 -21.98 -12.62 1.87
C VAL A 193 -23.22 -12.13 1.12
N SER A 194 -24.32 -12.90 1.17
CA SER A 194 -25.58 -12.50 0.54
C SER A 194 -26.15 -11.19 1.12
N ALA A 195 -26.04 -10.98 2.43
CA ALA A 195 -26.49 -9.75 3.08
C ALA A 195 -25.67 -8.52 2.64
N ILE A 196 -24.35 -8.67 2.56
CA ILE A 196 -23.42 -7.61 2.13
C ILE A 196 -23.67 -7.22 0.68
N ILE A 197 -23.83 -8.19 -0.23
CA ILE A 197 -24.10 -7.91 -1.65
C ILE A 197 -25.45 -7.20 -1.82
N LYS A 198 -26.48 -7.64 -1.09
CA LYS A 198 -27.79 -6.98 -1.11
C LYS A 198 -27.71 -5.53 -0.62
N LYS A 199 -26.89 -5.26 0.40
CA LYS A 199 -26.65 -3.93 0.96
C LYS A 199 -25.84 -3.03 0.02
N ALA A 200 -24.90 -3.60 -0.73
CA ALA A 200 -24.03 -2.90 -1.66
C ALA A 200 -24.72 -2.51 -2.98
N LYS A 201 -25.83 -3.16 -3.33
CA LYS A 201 -26.64 -2.82 -4.51
C LYS A 201 -27.27 -1.43 -4.36
N PRO A 202 -27.23 -0.58 -5.41
CA PRO A 202 -27.95 0.68 -5.40
C PRO A 202 -29.45 0.41 -5.25
N LYS A 203 -30.10 1.03 -4.26
CA LYS A 203 -31.56 0.96 -4.10
C LYS A 203 -32.21 1.52 -5.36
N GLU A 204 -32.98 0.69 -6.08
CA GLU A 204 -33.82 1.17 -7.16
C GLU A 204 -34.77 2.24 -6.62
N LYS A 205 -34.75 3.42 -7.25
CA LYS A 205 -35.74 4.47 -6.96
C LYS A 205 -37.12 3.89 -7.26
N GLU A 206 -37.98 3.81 -6.24
CA GLU A 206 -39.42 3.61 -6.43
C GLU A 206 -39.93 4.59 -7.49
N LYS A 207 -40.32 4.05 -8.64
CA LYS A 207 -41.10 4.79 -9.64
C LYS A 207 -42.41 5.18 -8.94
N LYS A 208 -42.55 6.45 -8.58
CA LYS A 208 -43.87 7.06 -8.35
C LYS A 208 -44.67 6.91 -9.65
N THR A 209 -45.51 5.89 -9.71
CA THR A 209 -46.55 5.77 -10.73
C THR A 209 -47.49 6.94 -10.55
N LYS A 210 -47.54 7.84 -11.54
CA LYS A 210 -48.57 8.87 -11.64
C LYS A 210 -49.90 8.13 -11.82
N GLU A 211 -50.79 8.23 -10.83
CA GLU A 211 -52.21 7.95 -11.03
C GLU A 211 -52.74 8.99 -12.02
N THR A 212 -53.06 8.50 -13.21
CA THR A 212 -53.94 9.18 -14.16
C THR A 212 -55.36 8.97 -13.67
N ASP A 213 -55.98 10.01 -13.11
CA ASP A 213 -57.42 10.08 -12.95
C ASP A 213 -58.07 10.10 -14.34
N VAL A 214 -58.66 8.97 -14.73
CA VAL A 214 -59.58 8.87 -15.86
C VAL A 214 -60.99 8.70 -15.29
N TYR A 215 -61.80 9.72 -15.54
CA TYR A 215 -63.25 9.79 -15.41
C TYR A 215 -63.97 8.52 -15.88
N ILE A 216 -64.83 7.93 -15.01
CA ILE A 216 -66.17 7.35 -15.31
C ILE A 216 -66.90 7.29 -13.93
N ARG A 217 -68.11 7.78 -13.63
CA ARG A 217 -69.34 8.13 -14.35
C ARG A 217 -69.93 9.45 -13.85
#